data_AF-A0A183MZX1-F1
#
_entry.id   AF-A0A183MZX1-F1
#
_cell.length_a   1.000
_cell.length_b   1.000
_cell.length_c   1.000
_cell.angle_alpha   90.00
_cell.angle_beta   90.00
_cell.angle_gamma   90.00
#
_symmetry.space_group_name_H-M   'P 1'
#
loop_
_entity.id
_entity.type
_entity.pdbx_description
1 polymer ?
#
loop_
_entity_poly.entity_id
_entity_poly.type
_entity_poly.pdbx_seq_one_letter_code
_entity_poly.pdbx_strand_id
1 'polypeptide(L)'
;MGRTISQKFNTAFLQDIDKHNKFKVVLCNNFKAFHDLLNGEGTTVESNWKGIKEAITSTCHEVLGHKKQQHMEWITVDTLDKIEEKLIRRQQSIPVEEEQKKPMHKLNTQK
;
A
#
# COMPACT_ATOMS: atom_id res chain seq x y z
N MET A 1 11.07 14.10 -5.44
CA MET A 1 11.57 12.74 -5.20
C MET A 1 10.41 11.77 -5.34
N GLY A 2 10.46 10.87 -6.34
CA GLY A 2 9.34 10.01 -6.72
C GLY A 2 9.17 8.84 -5.75
N ARG A 3 7.92 8.55 -5.36
CA ARG A 3 7.55 7.42 -4.52
C ARG A 3 7.79 6.13 -5.31
N THR A 4 8.80 5.34 -4.96
CA THR A 4 9.02 4.01 -5.54
C THR A 4 7.92 3.09 -5.03
N ILE A 5 6.92 2.78 -5.86
CA ILE A 5 5.87 1.82 -5.49
C ILE A 5 6.52 0.44 -5.45
N SER A 6 6.77 -0.09 -4.25
CA SER A 6 7.27 -1.44 -4.06
C SER A 6 6.26 -2.42 -4.64
N GLN A 7 6.56 -2.95 -5.82
CA GLN A 7 5.68 -3.84 -6.54
C GLN A 7 5.81 -5.25 -5.95
N LYS A 8 4.76 -5.71 -5.26
CA LYS A 8 4.73 -7.06 -4.70
C LYS A 8 4.35 -8.08 -5.77
N PHE A 9 5.17 -9.11 -5.91
CA PHE A 9 4.88 -10.28 -6.74
C PHE A 9 4.01 -11.29 -5.98
N ASN A 10 3.29 -12.13 -6.72
CA ASN A 10 2.51 -13.20 -6.11
C ASN A 10 3.41 -14.35 -5.64
N THR A 11 3.68 -14.43 -4.33
CA THR A 11 4.54 -15.47 -3.75
C THR A 11 3.92 -16.87 -3.75
N ALA A 12 2.60 -17.00 -3.93
CA ALA A 12 1.96 -18.32 -4.02
C ALA A 12 2.44 -19.13 -5.23
N PHE A 13 2.89 -18.46 -6.29
CA PHE A 13 3.46 -19.13 -7.48
C PHE A 13 4.75 -19.92 -7.19
N LEU A 14 5.48 -19.56 -6.13
CA LEU A 14 6.70 -20.27 -5.75
C LEU A 14 6.43 -21.52 -4.90
N GLN A 15 5.20 -21.71 -4.41
CA GLN A 15 4.80 -22.90 -3.65
C GLN A 15 4.45 -24.08 -4.57
N ASP A 16 4.07 -23.78 -5.81
CA ASP A 16 3.83 -24.77 -6.86
C ASP A 16 5.18 -25.21 -7.45
N ILE A 17 5.51 -26.49 -7.26
CA ILE A 17 6.82 -27.06 -7.63
C ILE A 17 7.08 -26.94 -9.13
N ASP A 18 6.06 -27.18 -9.96
CA ASP A 18 6.20 -27.13 -11.42
C ASP A 18 6.41 -25.69 -11.90
N LYS A 19 5.64 -24.75 -11.35
CA LYS A 19 5.80 -23.32 -11.66
C LYS A 19 7.14 -22.77 -11.16
N HIS A 20 7.58 -23.19 -9.97
CA HIS A 20 8.89 -22.83 -9.43
C HIS A 20 10.04 -23.34 -10.32
N ASN A 21 9.97 -24.60 -10.76
CA ASN A 21 10.97 -25.16 -11.67
C ASN A 21 10.97 -24.46 -13.03
N LYS A 22 9.80 -24.14 -13.57
CA LYS A 22 9.67 -23.33 -14.79
C LYS A 22 10.31 -21.95 -14.62
N PHE A 23 10.02 -21.26 -13.51
CA PHE A 23 10.63 -19.97 -13.19
C PHE A 23 12.15 -20.07 -13.18
N LYS A 24 12.71 -21.07 -12.51
CA LYS A 24 14.16 -21.32 -12.44
C LYS A 24 14.77 -21.50 -13.84
N VAL A 25 14.13 -22.30 -14.70
CA VAL A 25 14.61 -22.54 -16.07
C VAL A 25 14.59 -21.25 -16.91
N VAL A 26 13.48 -20.52 -16.90
CA VAL A 26 13.35 -19.26 -17.67
C VAL A 26 14.38 -18.24 -17.20
N LEU A 27 14.55 -18.10 -15.88
CA LEU A 27 15.53 -17.18 -15.30
C LEU A 27 16.97 -17.55 -15.68
N CYS A 28 17.34 -18.83 -15.57
CA CYS A 28 18.66 -19.30 -15.97
C CYS A 28 18.94 -19.08 -17.47
N ASN A 29 17.95 -19.34 -18.32
CA ASN A 29 18.07 -19.13 -19.76
C ASN A 29 18.25 -17.64 -20.11
N ASN A 30 17.44 -16.76 -19.50
CA ASN A 30 17.60 -15.32 -19.67
C ASN A 30 18.97 -14.86 -19.18
N PHE A 31 19.39 -15.27 -17.98
CA PHE A 31 20.68 -14.85 -17.43
C PHE A 31 21.86 -15.29 -18.30
N LYS A 32 21.78 -16.47 -18.92
CA LYS A 32 22.79 -16.90 -19.89
C LYS A 32 22.84 -16.00 -21.12
N ALA A 33 21.68 -15.68 -21.71
CA ALA A 33 21.60 -14.76 -22.84
C ALA A 33 22.12 -13.35 -22.48
N PHE A 34 21.84 -12.88 -21.27
CA PHE A 34 22.39 -11.61 -20.77
C PHE A 34 23.89 -11.70 -20.56
N HIS A 35 24.41 -12.77 -19.97
CA HIS A 35 25.86 -12.93 -19.80
C HIS A 35 26.61 -12.89 -21.15
N ASP A 36 26.08 -13.54 -22.17
CA ASP A 36 26.64 -13.51 -23.52
C ASP A 36 26.58 -12.09 -24.14
N LEU A 37 25.53 -11.32 -23.86
CA LEU A 37 25.36 -9.93 -24.29
C LEU A 37 26.27 -8.94 -23.54
N LEU A 38 26.48 -9.15 -22.24
CA LEU A 38 27.21 -8.24 -21.34
C LEU A 38 28.73 -8.42 -21.39
N ASN A 39 29.20 -9.53 -21.95
CA ASN A 39 30.62 -9.78 -22.21
C ASN A 39 31.12 -9.19 -23.55
N GLY A 40 30.28 -8.39 -24.22
CA GLY A 40 30.69 -7.59 -25.39
C GLY A 40 31.70 -6.50 -25.00
N GLU A 41 32.67 -6.24 -25.87
CA GLU A 41 33.68 -5.20 -25.67
C GLU A 41 33.03 -3.80 -25.73
N GLY A 42 33.15 -3.00 -24.67
CA GLY A 42 32.72 -1.58 -24.66
C GLY A 42 31.52 -1.20 -23.76
N THR A 43 30.90 -2.13 -23.03
CA THR A 43 29.80 -1.80 -22.10
C THR A 43 30.33 -1.40 -20.71
N THR A 44 29.78 -0.33 -20.11
CA THR A 44 30.16 0.08 -18.75
C THR A 44 29.52 -0.85 -17.71
N VAL A 45 30.21 -1.10 -16.59
CA VAL A 45 29.71 -1.93 -15.48
C VAL A 45 28.33 -1.47 -14.98
N GLU A 46 28.09 -0.16 -14.98
CA GLU A 46 26.81 0.43 -14.60
C GLU A 46 25.68 0.07 -15.57
N SER A 47 25.93 0.16 -16.88
CA SER A 47 24.94 -0.24 -17.89
C SER A 47 24.62 -1.73 -17.81
N ASN A 48 25.63 -2.54 -17.51
CA ASN A 48 25.47 -3.98 -17.35
C ASN A 48 24.63 -4.33 -16.12
N TRP A 49 24.93 -3.67 -15.00
CA TRP A 49 24.14 -3.82 -13.78
C TRP A 49 22.68 -3.38 -13.95
N LYS A 50 22.44 -2.33 -14.75
CA LYS A 50 21.08 -1.90 -15.10
C LYS A 50 20.35 -2.97 -15.92
N GLY A 51 20.99 -3.52 -16.96
CA GLY A 51 20.41 -4.59 -17.78
C GLY A 51 20.04 -5.84 -16.98
N ILE A 52 20.90 -6.27 -16.05
CA ILE A 52 20.63 -7.41 -15.17
C ILE A 52 19.39 -7.16 -14.28
N LYS A 53 19.29 -5.97 -13.67
CA LYS A 53 18.13 -5.62 -12.84
C LYS A 53 16.83 -5.63 -13.65
N GLU A 54 16.85 -5.08 -14.85
CA GLU A 54 15.68 -5.05 -15.74
C GLU A 54 15.27 -6.45 -16.19
N ALA A 55 16.23 -7.30 -16.55
CA ALA A 55 16.02 -8.70 -16.92
C ALA A 55 15.34 -9.53 -15.82
N ILE A 56 15.86 -9.44 -14.59
CA ILE A 56 15.31 -10.14 -13.43
C ILE A 56 13.90 -9.63 -13.15
N THR A 57 13.69 -8.32 -13.19
CA THR A 57 12.39 -7.70 -12.96
C THR A 57 11.37 -8.18 -13.98
N SER A 58 11.73 -8.17 -15.27
CA SER A 58 10.87 -8.63 -16.37
C SER A 58 10.50 -10.11 -16.23
N THR A 59 11.47 -10.96 -15.91
CA THR A 59 11.23 -12.40 -15.70
C THR A 59 10.29 -12.65 -14.51
N CYS A 60 10.46 -11.88 -13.42
CA CYS A 60 9.54 -11.93 -12.28
C CYS A 60 8.12 -11.48 -12.66
N HIS A 61 7.96 -10.45 -13.50
CA HIS A 61 6.65 -10.04 -14.00
C HIS A 61 5.98 -11.10 -14.87
N GLU A 62 6.72 -11.71 -15.79
CA GLU A 62 6.21 -12.71 -16.71
C GLU A 62 5.72 -13.98 -15.98
N VAL A 63 6.50 -14.45 -15.01
CA VAL A 63 6.23 -15.75 -14.37
C VAL A 63 5.41 -15.63 -13.08
N LEU A 64 5.73 -14.65 -12.21
CA LEU A 64 5.06 -14.50 -10.91
C LEU A 64 3.85 -13.57 -10.98
N GLY A 65 3.84 -12.63 -11.94
CA GLY A 65 2.81 -11.61 -12.06
C GLY A 65 2.70 -10.70 -10.83
N HIS A 66 1.79 -9.73 -10.91
CA HIS A 66 1.52 -8.86 -9.76
C HIS A 66 0.68 -9.58 -8.72
N LYS A 67 1.03 -9.38 -7.45
CA LYS A 67 0.11 -9.70 -6.37
C LYS A 67 -1.12 -8.80 -6.52
N LYS A 68 -2.26 -9.39 -6.85
CA LYS A 68 -3.54 -8.69 -6.73
C LYS A 68 -3.65 -8.26 -5.26
N GLN A 69 -3.69 -6.95 -5.01
CA GLN A 69 -4.21 -6.47 -3.75
C GLN A 69 -5.67 -6.94 -3.74
N GLN A 70 -5.94 -7.98 -2.94
CA GLN A 70 -7.30 -8.33 -2.57
C GLN A 70 -7.87 -7.05 -1.97
N HIS A 71 -8.73 -6.36 -2.75
CA HIS A 71 -9.41 -5.20 -2.24
C HIS A 71 -10.24 -5.71 -1.07
N MET A 72 -9.97 -5.11 0.07
CA MET A 72 -10.52 -5.49 1.34
C MET A 72 -11.93 -4.92 1.40
N GLU A 73 -12.92 -5.60 0.82
CA GLU A 73 -14.36 -5.25 0.88
C GLU A 73 -14.94 -5.29 2.30
N TRP A 74 -14.14 -5.62 3.33
CA TRP A 74 -14.62 -5.80 4.70
C TRP A 74 -15.15 -4.53 5.37
N ILE A 75 -14.96 -3.35 4.75
CA ILE A 75 -15.65 -2.13 5.16
C ILE A 75 -16.82 -1.91 4.18
N THR A 76 -17.91 -2.64 4.40
CA THR A 76 -19.17 -2.36 3.70
C THR A 76 -19.66 -0.97 4.09
N VAL A 77 -20.37 -0.29 3.18
CA VAL A 77 -21.00 1.01 3.44
C VAL A 77 -21.89 0.94 4.69
N ASP A 78 -22.63 -0.17 4.86
CA ASP A 78 -23.44 -0.45 6.05
C ASP A 78 -22.62 -0.46 7.37
N THR A 79 -21.35 -0.90 7.33
CA THR A 79 -20.47 -0.85 8.51
C THR A 79 -20.03 0.58 8.81
N LEU A 80 -19.79 1.41 7.79
CA LEU A 80 -19.46 2.83 7.96
C LEU A 80 -20.64 3.62 8.52
N ASP A 81 -21.84 3.40 7.98
CA ASP A 81 -23.08 4.06 8.42
C ASP A 81 -23.34 3.76 9.92
N LYS A 82 -23.18 2.50 10.34
CA LYS A 82 -23.31 2.09 11.75
C LYS A 82 -22.27 2.71 12.68
N ILE A 83 -21.07 3.00 12.17
CA ILE A 83 -20.01 3.69 12.93
C ILE A 83 -20.36 5.18 13.06
N GLU A 84 -20.77 5.82 11.97
CA GLU A 84 -21.16 7.23 11.94
C GLU A 84 -22.35 7.51 12.87
N GLU A 85 -23.40 6.68 12.82
CA GLU A 85 -24.52 6.79 13.74
C GLU A 85 -24.12 6.68 15.22
N LYS A 86 -23.17 5.79 15.55
CA LYS A 86 -22.66 5.64 16.91
C LYS A 86 -21.85 6.86 17.36
N LEU A 87 -21.16 7.53 16.44
CA LEU A 87 -20.41 8.74 16.72
C LEU A 87 -21.35 9.93 16.96
N ILE A 88 -22.38 10.09 16.13
CA ILE A 88 -23.40 11.13 16.28
C ILE A 88 -24.12 10.99 17.63
N ARG A 89 -24.55 9.77 18.01
CA ARG A 89 -25.20 9.52 19.31
C ARG A 89 -24.30 9.87 20.50
N ARG A 90 -23.00 9.59 20.41
CA ARG A 90 -22.04 9.92 21.48
C ARG A 90 -21.77 11.43 21.58
N GLN A 91 -21.76 12.13 20.44
CA GLN A 91 -21.52 13.58 20.39
C GLN A 91 -22.72 14.38 20.91
N GLN A 92 -23.94 13.88 20.73
CA GLN A 92 -25.18 14.49 21.25
C GLN A 92 -25.38 14.29 22.76
N SER A 93 -24.73 13.29 23.37
CA SER A 93 -24.84 12.97 24.80
C SER A 93 -23.82 13.69 25.71
N ILE A 94 -23.00 14.60 25.20
CA ILE A 94 -22.13 15.44 26.05
C ILE A 94 -22.99 16.59 26.61
N PRO A 95 -23.25 16.67 27.93
CA PRO A 95 -23.93 17.83 28.49
C PRO A 95 -22.99 19.02 28.41
N VAL A 96 -23.40 20.08 27.73
CA VAL A 96 -22.79 21.40 27.87
C VAL A 96 -23.11 21.88 29.29
N GLU A 97 -22.11 21.90 30.16
CA GLU A 97 -22.20 22.64 31.43
C GLU A 97 -22.34 24.13 31.09
N GLU A 98 -23.59 24.61 31.02
CA GLU A 98 -23.88 26.05 30.97
C GLU A 98 -23.77 26.64 32.38
N GLU A 99 -22.66 27.34 32.56
CA GLU A 99 -22.25 28.17 33.67
C GLU A 99 -23.37 29.16 34.07
N GLN A 100 -23.94 29.03 35.27
CA GLN A 100 -24.83 30.06 35.85
C GLN A 100 -24.02 31.32 36.17
N LYS A 101 -23.92 32.25 35.20
CA LYS A 101 -23.45 33.62 35.45
C LYS A 101 -24.48 34.40 36.27
N LYS A 102 -24.18 34.55 37.56
CA LYS A 102 -24.83 35.49 38.48
C LYS A 102 -24.57 36.94 38.05
N PRO A 103 -25.59 37.80 37.84
CA PRO A 103 -25.36 39.24 37.69
C PRO A 103 -25.54 39.99 39.02
N MET A 104 -24.55 40.85 39.33
CA MET A 104 -24.51 41.82 40.42
C MET A 104 -25.60 42.91 40.28
N HIS A 105 -26.29 43.16 41.41
CA HIS A 105 -27.06 44.33 41.85
C HIS A 105 -27.74 45.29 40.85
N LYS A 106 -29.02 45.56 41.11
CA LYS A 106 -29.61 46.90 40.96
C LYS A 106 -30.33 47.32 42.24
N LEU A 107 -29.81 48.39 42.86
CA LEU A 107 -30.41 49.15 43.95
C LEU A 107 -31.73 49.74 43.46
N ASN A 108 -32.83 49.49 44.17
CA ASN A 108 -34.11 50.13 43.92
C ASN A 108 -34.46 50.98 45.15
N THR A 109 -34.62 52.27 44.87
CA THR A 109 -35.10 53.30 45.78
C THR A 109 -36.59 53.44 45.52
N GLN A 110 -37.42 53.29 46.54
CA GLN A 110 -38.81 53.75 46.52
C GLN A 110 -39.02 54.68 47.73
N LYS A 111 -39.75 55.77 47.45
CA LYS A 111 -40.04 56.93 48.31
C LYS A 111 -40.69 56.54 49.64
#